data_AF-A0A5B9YA10-F1
#
_entry.id   AF-A0A5B9YA10-F1
#
_cell.length_a   1.000
_cell.length_b   1.000
_cell.length_c   1.000
_cell.angle_alpha   90.00
_cell.angle_beta   90.00
_cell.angle_gamma   90.00
#
_symmetry.space_group_name_H-M   'P 1'
#
loop_
_entity.id
_entity.type
_entity.pdbx_description
1 polymer ?
#
loop_
_entity_poly.entity_id
_entity_poly.type
_entity_poly.pdbx_seq_one_letter_code
_entity_poly.pdbx_strand_id
1 'polypeptide(L)' 'MRRIVSACLSQTIKFDTMSDLNPEKEFELYCKKLDTRKTKYMIEEKKKDEDGCLIVKIKRQYNEYKTDGYMK' A
#
# COMPACT_ATOMS: atom_id res chain seq x y z
N MET A 1 17.82 -24.14 9.21
CA MET A 1 17.08 -23.59 8.05
C MET A 1 15.82 -22.91 8.55
N ARG A 2 15.46 -21.74 8.02
CA ARG A 2 14.25 -21.00 8.43
C ARG A 2 13.25 -21.04 7.26
N ARG A 3 11.98 -21.33 7.56
CA ARG A 3 10.89 -21.32 6.57
C ARG A 3 9.88 -20.26 6.98
N ILE A 4 9.55 -19.36 6.05
CA ILE A 4 8.52 -18.35 6.26
C ILE A 4 7.16 -19.02 6.05
N VAL A 5 6.28 -18.94 7.05
CA VAL A 5 4.94 -19.55 7.04
C VAL A 5 3.84 -18.55 6.65
N SER A 6 4.01 -17.29 7.02
CA SER A 6 3.15 -16.17 6.68
C SER A 6 3.95 -14.87 6.74
N ALA A 7 3.61 -13.91 5.88
CA ALA A 7 4.25 -12.61 5.83
C ALA A 7 3.31 -11.57 5.21
N CYS A 8 3.38 -10.34 5.70
CA CYS A 8 2.82 -9.17 5.06
C CYS A 8 3.91 -8.10 4.94
N LEU A 9 3.75 -7.20 3.98
CA LEU A 9 4.60 -6.05 3.80
C LEU A 9 3.81 -4.80 4.19
N SER A 10 4.17 -4.17 5.30
CA SER A 10 3.66 -2.84 5.66
C SER A 10 4.58 -1.77 5.05
N GLN A 11 4.00 -0.82 4.34
CA GLN A 11 4.71 0.29 3.73
C GLN A 11 4.00 1.59 4.05
N THR A 12 4.79 2.62 4.34
CA THR A 12 4.33 4.01 4.35
C THR A 12 4.78 4.64 3.05
N ILE A 13 3.84 5.09 2.23
CA ILE A 13 4.09 5.65 0.91
C ILE A 13 3.66 7.11 0.94
N LYS A 14 4.58 8.02 0.62
CA LYS A 14 4.28 9.42 0.37
C LYS A 14 4.02 9.59 -1.13
N PHE A 15 2.86 10.14 -1.46
CA PHE A 15 2.46 10.55 -2.79
C PHE A 15 2.60 12.07 -2.83
N ASP A 16 3.63 12.54 -3.52
CA ASP A 16 3.93 13.97 -3.66
C ASP A 16 3.08 14.61 -4.77
N THR A 17 2.82 15.91 -4.64
CA THR A 17 2.09 16.74 -5.61
C THR A 17 2.98 17.32 -6.71
N MET A 18 4.28 16.98 -6.70
CA MET A 18 5.29 17.51 -7.63
C MET A 18 5.09 17.02 -9.06
N SER A 19 4.42 15.88 -9.24
CA SER A 19 3.90 15.47 -10.54
C SER A 19 2.58 16.20 -10.72
N ASP A 20 2.31 16.85 -11.86
CA ASP A 20 1.02 17.51 -12.22
C ASP A 20 -0.26 16.65 -11.98
N LEU A 21 -0.10 15.41 -11.53
CA LEU A 21 -1.13 14.55 -11.00
C LEU A 21 -1.39 14.80 -9.51
N ASN A 22 -2.65 15.15 -9.22
CA ASN A 22 -3.20 15.16 -7.87
C ASN A 22 -2.83 13.84 -7.14
N PRO A 23 -2.30 13.88 -5.90
CA PRO A 23 -1.74 12.72 -5.22
C PRO A 23 -2.79 11.63 -4.95
N GLU A 24 -4.07 12.02 -4.94
CA GLU A 24 -5.20 11.07 -4.89
C GLU A 24 -5.33 10.23 -6.15
N LYS A 25 -5.11 10.82 -7.34
CA LYS A 25 -5.12 10.07 -8.61
C LYS A 25 -3.95 9.10 -8.68
N GLU A 26 -2.77 9.50 -8.20
CA GLU A 26 -1.61 8.61 -8.13
C GLU A 26 -1.89 7.42 -7.19
N PHE A 27 -2.51 7.69 -6.04
CA PHE A 27 -2.96 6.67 -5.11
C PHE A 27 -3.99 5.72 -5.74
N GLU A 28 -4.98 6.24 -6.48
CA GLU A 28 -5.95 5.42 -7.20
C GLU A 28 -5.28 4.52 -8.25
N LEU A 29 -4.32 5.05 -9.01
CA LEU A 29 -3.54 4.27 -9.98
C LEU A 29 -2.72 3.18 -9.28
N TYR A 30 -2.16 3.47 -8.10
CA TYR A 30 -1.45 2.51 -7.29
C TYR A 30 -2.38 1.37 -6.83
N CYS A 31 -3.56 1.69 -6.29
CA CYS A 31 -4.57 0.68 -5.92
C CYS A 31 -5.03 -0.15 -7.11
N LYS A 32 -5.27 0.48 -8.29
CA LYS A 32 -5.61 -0.24 -9.53
C LYS A 32 -4.51 -1.22 -9.95
N LYS A 33 -3.23 -0.85 -9.81
CA LYS A 33 -2.11 -1.77 -10.10
C LYS A 33 -2.09 -2.96 -9.15
N LEU A 34 -2.40 -2.76 -7.87
CA LEU A 34 -2.51 -3.85 -6.90
C LEU A 34 -3.70 -4.77 -7.22
N ASP A 35 -4.84 -4.19 -7.59
CA ASP A 35 -6.05 -4.92 -7.97
C ASP A 35 -5.85 -5.76 -9.24
N THR A 36 -5.21 -5.17 -10.26
CA THR A 36 -4.83 -5.87 -11.51
C THR A 36 -3.93 -7.07 -11.23
N ARG A 37 -3.02 -6.94 -10.25
CA ARG A 37 -2.12 -8.02 -9.81
C ARG A 37 -2.77 -8.98 -8.81
N LYS A 38 -4.05 -8.78 -8.47
CA LYS A 38 -4.79 -9.52 -7.43
C LYS A 38 -4.03 -9.61 -6.11
N THR A 39 -3.19 -8.62 -5.83
CA THR A 39 -2.40 -8.56 -4.60
C THR A 39 -3.35 -8.20 -3.47
N LYS A 40 -3.42 -9.00 -2.40
CA LYS A 40 -4.22 -8.61 -1.23
C LYS A 40 -3.58 -7.41 -0.56
N TYR A 41 -4.35 -6.38 -0.27
CA TYR A 41 -3.88 -5.21 0.46
C TYR A 41 -4.95 -4.64 1.37
N MET A 42 -4.52 -3.88 2.37
CA MET A 42 -5.33 -3.20 3.36
C MET A 42 -4.72 -1.83 3.62
N ILE A 43 -5.53 -0.79 3.54
CA ILE A 43 -5.12 0.57 3.86
C ILE A 43 -5.30 0.75 5.37
N GLU A 44 -4.22 0.97 6.10
CA GLU A 44 -4.26 1.20 7.55
C GLU A 44 -4.51 2.68 7.88
N GLU A 45 -3.89 3.58 7.13
CA GLU A 45 -3.97 5.00 7.38
C GLU A 45 -3.83 5.77 6.07
N LYS A 46 -4.68 6.78 5.88
CA LYS A 46 -4.58 7.74 4.78
C LYS A 46 -4.62 9.13 5.40
N LYS A 47 -3.52 9.87 5.32
CA LYS A 47 -3.40 11.23 5.83
C LYS A 47 -2.96 12.17 4.71
N LYS A 48 -3.62 13.32 4.60
CA LYS A 48 -3.13 14.45 3.79
C LYS A 48 -2.27 15.33 4.69
N ASP A 49 -1.07 15.63 4.24
CA ASP A 49 -0.13 16.53 4.90
C ASP A 49 -0.43 17.98 4.54
N GLU A 50 0.06 18.93 5.34
CA GLU A 50 -0.24 20.37 5.18
C GLU A 50 0.31 20.94 3.87
N ASP A 51 1.39 20.34 3.35
CA ASP A 51 1.98 20.63 2.03
C ASP A 51 1.20 20.02 0.85
N GLY A 52 0.03 19.42 1.09
CA GLY A 52 -0.80 18.79 0.06
C GLY A 52 -0.35 17.39 -0.36
N CYS A 53 0.74 16.88 0.20
CA CYS A 53 1.19 15.51 -0.02
C CYS A 53 0.23 14.49 0.62
N LEU A 54 0.06 13.32 0.02
CA LEU A 54 -0.76 12.25 0.59
C LEU A 54 0.15 11.16 1.15
N ILE A 55 0.09 10.91 2.45
CA ILE A 55 0.81 9.83 3.12
C ILE A 55 -0.16 8.69 3.37
N VAL A 56 0.13 7.50 2.85
CA VAL A 56 -0.69 6.31 3.02
C VAL A 56 0.13 5.18 3.63
N LYS A 57 -0.34 4.65 4.76
CA LYS A 57 0.13 3.39 5.33
C LYS A 57 -0.71 2.26 4.77
N ILE A 58 -0.06 1.33 4.08
CA ILE A 58 -0.70 0.18 3.46
C ILE A 58 0.02 -1.10 3.85
N LYS A 59 -0.75 -2.10 4.25
CA LYS A 59 -0.31 -3.48 4.33
C LYS A 59 -0.64 -4.16 3.00
N ARG A 60 0.32 -4.82 2.37
CA ARG A 60 0.08 -5.65 1.18
C ARG A 60 0.71 -7.02 1.32
N GLN A 61 0.20 -7.97 0.54
CA GLN A 61 0.76 -9.31 0.48
C GLN A 61 2.20 -9.21 0.01
N TYR A 62 3.09 -9.89 0.73
CA TYR A 62 4.49 -9.98 0.34
C TYR A 62 4.67 -11.21 -0.53
N ASN A 63 5.02 -10.99 -1.81
CA ASN A 63 5.11 -12.04 -2.82
C ASN A 63 3.81 -12.87 -2.87
N GLU A 64 3.90 -14.14 -2.50
CA GLU A 64 2.78 -15.09 -2.46
C GLU A 64 2.59 -15.72 -1.07
N TYR A 65 3.23 -15.16 -0.04
CA TYR A 65 3.06 -15.67 1.32
C TYR A 65 1.62 -15.49 1.78
N LYS A 66 1.18 -16.42 2.63
CA LYS A 66 -0.11 -16.29 3.30
C LYS A 66 -0.09 -15.03 4.18
N THR A 67 -1.14 -14.22 4.09
CA THR A 67 -1.36 -13.02 4.92
C THR A 67 -2.16 -13.33 6.19
N ASP A 68 -2.28 -14.63 6.52
CA ASP A 68 -3.09 -15.14 7.62
C ASP A 68 -2.64 -14.54 8.96
N GLY A 69 -3.58 -13.91 9.67
CA GLY A 69 -3.33 -13.22 10.95
C GLY A 69 -2.77 -11.79 10.84
N TYR A 70 -2.32 -11.35 9.66
CA TYR A 70 -1.71 -10.01 9.46
C TYR A 70 -2.64 -8.99 8.79
N MET A 71 -3.63 -9.47 8.04
CA MET A 71 -4.67 -8.68 7.39
C MET A 71 -6.00 -9.22 7.88
N LYS A 72 -6.63 -8.50 8.80
CA LYS A 72 -7.96 -8.79 9.32
C LYS A 72 -8.93 -7.73 8.85
#